data_AF-G3MLA6-F1
#
_entry.id   AF-G3MLA6-F1
#
_cell.length_a   1.000
_cell.length_b   1.000
_cell.length_c   1.000
_cell.angle_alpha   90.00
_cell.angle_beta   90.00
_cell.angle_gamma   90.00
#
_symmetry.space_group_name_H-M   'P 1'
#
loop_
_entity.id
_entity.type
_entity.pdbx_description
1 polymer ?
#
loop_
_entity_poly.entity_id
_entity_poly.type
_entity_poly.pdbx_seq_one_letter_code
_entity_poly.pdbx_strand_id
1 'polypeptide(L)'
;MAKGTTAFILLLLALCAVILLANGQAAPQALGAPAAAAAFGGRYPVRPPWKPGRRRCSPGETFKSCVSSSCGERKCWQVGRPRPVGCTLDCATGCFCKNHLYRNSKGHCVKARQCRRRQSVPYPGIRLSGGKPE
;
A
#
# COMPACT_ATOMS: atom_id res chain seq x y z
N MET A 1 48.94 -5.98 -22.13
CA MET A 1 47.84 -6.52 -21.29
C MET A 1 46.80 -5.42 -20.99
N ALA A 2 46.04 -4.97 -22.00
CA ALA A 2 45.02 -3.89 -21.84
C ALA A 2 43.74 -4.11 -22.68
N LYS A 3 43.64 -5.26 -23.38
CA LYS A 3 42.48 -5.63 -24.21
C LYS A 3 41.41 -6.40 -23.44
N GLY A 4 41.82 -7.15 -22.39
CA GLY A 4 40.88 -7.86 -21.52
C GLY A 4 40.07 -6.91 -20.64
N THR A 5 40.70 -5.84 -20.15
CA THR A 5 40.04 -4.82 -19.32
C THR A 5 39.04 -3.99 -20.13
N THR A 6 39.38 -3.62 -21.37
CA THR A 6 38.47 -2.89 -22.26
C THR A 6 37.27 -3.75 -22.67
N ALA A 7 37.49 -5.02 -23.04
CA ALA A 7 36.38 -5.95 -23.33
C ALA A 7 35.47 -6.15 -22.11
N PHE A 8 36.04 -6.29 -20.91
CA PHE A 8 35.27 -6.45 -19.68
C PHE A 8 34.49 -5.20 -19.30
N ILE A 9 35.09 -4.02 -19.44
CA ILE A 9 34.41 -2.72 -19.21
C ILE A 9 33.24 -2.54 -20.18
N LEU A 10 33.42 -2.85 -21.47
CA LEU A 10 32.35 -2.76 -22.47
C LEU A 10 31.19 -3.72 -22.13
N LEU A 11 31.50 -4.92 -21.64
CA LEU A 11 30.51 -5.92 -21.26
C LEU A 11 29.72 -5.49 -20.00
N LEU A 12 30.38 -4.89 -19.02
CA LEU A 12 29.73 -4.32 -17.83
C LEU A 12 28.81 -3.13 -18.19
N LEU A 13 29.27 -2.23 -19.08
CA LEU A 13 28.46 -1.10 -19.52
C LEU A 13 27.20 -1.56 -20.29
N ALA A 14 27.34 -2.58 -21.15
CA ALA A 14 26.22 -3.16 -21.88
C ALA A 14 25.19 -3.82 -20.94
N LEU A 15 25.66 -4.60 -19.96
CA LEU A 15 24.78 -5.18 -18.93
C LEU A 15 24.06 -4.11 -18.11
N CYS A 16 24.77 -3.06 -17.70
CA CYS A 16 24.19 -1.94 -16.96
C CYS A 16 23.08 -1.24 -17.78
N ALA A 17 23.31 -1.00 -19.07
CA ALA A 17 22.31 -0.42 -19.97
C ALA A 17 21.06 -1.32 -20.10
N VAL A 18 21.24 -2.64 -20.25
CA VAL A 18 20.12 -3.59 -20.32
C VAL A 18 19.32 -3.62 -19.01
N ILE A 19 20.00 -3.61 -17.86
CA ILE A 19 19.36 -3.56 -16.53
C ILE A 19 18.60 -2.25 -16.35
N LEU A 20 19.18 -1.12 -16.78
CA LEU A 20 18.51 0.18 -16.73
C LEU A 20 17.31 0.25 -17.68
N LEU A 21 17.35 -0.40 -18.84
CA LEU A 21 16.20 -0.50 -19.76
C LEU A 21 15.09 -1.40 -19.19
N ALA A 22 15.46 -2.52 -18.57
CA ALA A 22 14.50 -3.45 -17.96
C ALA A 22 13.83 -2.87 -16.70
N ASN A 23 14.53 -2.03 -15.94
CA ASN A 23 14.01 -1.36 -14.74
C ASN A 23 13.57 0.10 -14.99
N GLY A 24 13.73 0.62 -16.21
CA GLY A 24 13.67 2.05 -16.56
C GLY A 24 12.35 2.54 -17.13
N GLN A 25 11.23 2.02 -16.67
CA GLN A 25 9.92 2.66 -16.84
C GLN A 25 9.33 2.98 -15.45
N ALA A 26 10.06 3.80 -14.69
CA ALA A 26 9.54 4.42 -13.48
C ALA A 26 9.97 5.90 -13.37
N ALA A 27 9.97 6.60 -14.50
CA ALA A 27 9.82 8.05 -14.52
C ALA A 27 8.89 8.37 -15.69
N PRO A 28 7.66 8.86 -15.47
CA PRO A 28 6.91 9.47 -16.55
C PRO A 28 7.68 10.72 -16.93
N GLN A 29 8.43 10.65 -18.02
CA GLN A 29 8.86 11.84 -18.73
C GLN A 29 7.59 12.42 -19.34
N ALA A 30 6.96 13.33 -18.61
CA ALA A 30 5.87 14.13 -19.10
C ALA A 30 6.42 15.12 -20.13
N LEU A 31 6.75 14.61 -21.32
CA LEU A 31 7.04 15.39 -22.51
C LEU A 31 6.12 14.85 -23.61
N GLY A 32 4.93 15.43 -23.70
CA GLY A 32 3.99 15.22 -24.79
C GLY A 32 3.08 14.00 -24.65
N ALA A 33 1.87 14.21 -24.12
CA ALA A 33 0.73 13.37 -24.48
C ALA A 33 -0.28 14.24 -25.25
N PRO A 34 -0.57 13.93 -26.53
CA PRO A 34 -1.57 14.66 -27.30
C PRO A 34 -2.97 14.39 -26.74
N ALA A 35 -3.87 15.35 -26.96
CA ALA A 35 -5.26 15.30 -26.57
C ALA A 35 -6.00 14.14 -27.27
N ALA A 36 -6.02 12.96 -26.64
CA ALA A 36 -6.80 11.82 -27.13
C ALA A 36 -7.51 11.06 -25.98
N ALA A 37 -7.93 11.78 -24.93
CA ALA A 37 -8.73 11.20 -23.84
C ALA A 37 -10.22 11.53 -23.96
N ALA A 38 -10.74 11.66 -25.19
CA ALA A 38 -12.15 11.92 -25.45
C ALA A 38 -12.80 10.77 -26.24
N ALA A 39 -12.74 9.53 -25.76
CA ALA A 39 -13.48 8.43 -26.41
C ALA A 39 -13.66 7.14 -25.59
N PHE A 40 -14.09 7.18 -24.32
CA PHE A 40 -14.69 5.96 -23.72
C PHE A 40 -15.85 6.30 -22.78
N GLY A 41 -17.07 6.17 -23.31
CA GLY A 41 -18.29 6.11 -22.52
C GLY A 41 -18.35 4.78 -21.76
N GLY A 42 -18.33 4.85 -20.43
CA GLY A 42 -18.48 3.68 -19.56
C GLY A 42 -19.08 4.08 -18.21
N ARG A 43 -20.12 3.35 -17.78
CA ARG A 43 -20.88 3.48 -16.52
C ARG A 43 -20.07 3.16 -15.25
N TYR A 44 -18.79 3.50 -15.22
CA TYR A 44 -17.98 3.41 -14.01
C TYR A 44 -18.01 4.78 -13.34
N PRO A 45 -18.29 4.91 -12.03
CA PRO A 45 -18.01 6.15 -11.35
C PRO A 45 -16.50 6.37 -11.42
N VAL A 46 -16.07 7.20 -12.38
CA VAL A 46 -14.69 7.67 -12.47
C VAL A 46 -14.46 8.43 -11.17
N ARG A 47 -13.80 7.76 -10.21
CA ARG A 47 -13.30 8.46 -9.01
C ARG A 47 -12.49 9.64 -9.54
N PRO A 48 -12.82 10.89 -9.13
CA PRO A 48 -12.15 12.06 -9.68
C PRO A 48 -10.63 11.88 -9.58
N PRO A 49 -9.85 12.36 -10.57
CA PRO A 49 -8.40 12.32 -10.51
C PRO A 49 -7.97 12.86 -9.16
N TRP A 50 -7.30 12.01 -8.38
CA TRP A 50 -6.90 12.28 -7.01
C TRP A 50 -6.16 13.63 -7.01
N LYS A 51 -6.81 14.71 -6.58
CA LYS A 51 -6.13 16.00 -6.45
C LYS A 51 -5.03 15.77 -5.41
N PRO A 52 -3.74 15.98 -5.74
CA PRO A 52 -2.67 15.86 -4.77
C PRO A 52 -2.71 17.13 -3.90
N GLY A 53 -3.78 17.28 -3.13
CA GLY A 53 -3.78 18.14 -1.96
C GLY A 53 -2.72 17.56 -1.04
N ARG A 54 -1.52 18.14 -1.10
CA ARG A 54 -0.34 17.91 -0.25
C ARG A 54 -0.38 16.56 0.46
N ARG A 55 0.33 15.56 -0.05
CA ARG A 55 0.52 14.21 0.54
C ARG A 55 1.05 14.26 1.98
N ARG A 56 0.25 14.75 2.92
CA ARG A 56 0.54 14.76 4.35
C ARG A 56 -0.59 13.96 4.95
N CYS A 57 -0.34 12.66 5.08
CA CYS A 57 -1.16 11.83 5.93
C CYS A 57 -1.22 12.45 7.32
N SER A 58 -2.32 12.19 8.05
CA SER A 58 -2.47 12.75 9.39
C SER A 58 -1.33 12.26 10.30
N PRO A 59 -1.05 12.96 11.41
CA PRO A 59 -0.08 12.48 12.38
C PRO A 59 -0.35 11.02 12.79
N GLY A 60 0.68 10.19 12.72
CA GLY A 60 0.55 8.74 12.99
C GLY A 60 0.22 7.88 11.75
N GLU A 61 0.08 8.50 10.58
CA GLU A 61 -0.13 7.78 9.32
C GLU A 61 1.10 7.87 8.39
N THR A 62 1.18 6.94 7.46
CA THR A 62 2.17 6.91 6.37
C THR A 62 1.46 6.62 5.06
N PHE A 63 1.89 7.29 3.99
CA PHE A 63 1.38 7.00 2.67
C PHE A 63 1.93 5.64 2.23
N LYS A 64 1.04 4.76 1.77
CA LYS A 64 1.40 3.46 1.17
C LYS A 64 0.72 3.33 -0.17
N SER A 65 1.43 2.73 -1.12
CA SER A 65 0.92 2.39 -2.45
C SER A 65 0.76 0.88 -2.58
N CYS A 66 -0.34 0.45 -3.18
CA CYS A 66 -0.63 -0.95 -3.50
C CYS A 66 -0.40 -1.91 -2.33
N VAL A 67 -1.10 -1.69 -1.22
CA VAL A 67 -1.11 -2.60 -0.08
C VAL A 67 -2.50 -3.23 0.07
N SER A 68 -2.54 -4.46 0.58
CA SER A 68 -3.77 -5.15 0.96
C SER A 68 -4.61 -4.28 1.90
N SER A 69 -5.90 -4.07 1.63
CA SER A 69 -6.77 -3.33 2.55
C SER A 69 -7.02 -4.07 3.87
N SER A 70 -6.90 -5.40 3.89
CA SER A 70 -7.11 -6.20 5.11
C SER A 70 -5.89 -6.21 6.04
N CYS A 71 -4.69 -6.00 5.50
CA CYS A 71 -3.43 -6.11 6.24
C CYS A 71 -2.56 -4.84 6.21
N GLY A 72 -2.93 -3.83 5.43
CA GLY A 72 -2.18 -2.59 5.26
C GLY A 72 -2.02 -1.77 6.54
N GLU A 73 -2.90 -1.96 7.52
CA GLU A 73 -2.82 -1.39 8.87
C GLU A 73 -3.51 -2.27 9.92
N ARG A 74 -3.25 -2.01 11.21
CA ARG A 74 -4.00 -2.65 12.30
C ARG A 74 -5.15 -1.78 12.77
N LYS A 75 -6.24 -2.42 13.21
CA LYS A 75 -7.43 -1.78 13.77
C LYS A 75 -7.54 -2.08 15.26
N CYS A 76 -8.16 -1.18 16.04
CA CYS A 76 -8.23 -1.34 17.50
C CYS A 76 -8.86 -2.66 17.97
N TRP A 77 -9.79 -3.26 17.22
CA TRP A 77 -10.38 -4.57 17.55
C TRP A 77 -9.41 -5.75 17.38
N GLN A 78 -8.25 -5.52 16.77
CA GLN A 78 -7.20 -6.51 16.55
C GLN A 78 -6.09 -6.44 17.60
N VAL A 79 -6.17 -5.54 18.57
CA VAL A 79 -5.21 -5.48 19.69
C VAL A 79 -5.23 -6.81 20.44
N GLY A 80 -4.06 -7.40 20.68
CA GLY A 80 -3.92 -8.72 21.32
C GLY A 80 -4.23 -9.92 20.42
N ARG A 81 -4.68 -9.69 19.17
CA ARG A 81 -4.92 -10.77 18.20
C ARG A 81 -3.70 -10.96 17.29
N PRO A 82 -3.39 -12.19 16.86
CA PRO A 82 -2.38 -12.43 15.83
C PRO A 82 -2.75 -11.68 14.54
N ARG A 83 -1.75 -11.49 13.67
CA ARG A 83 -2.02 -11.04 12.29
C ARG A 83 -2.87 -12.12 11.60
N PRO A 84 -3.79 -11.74 10.70
CA PRO A 84 -4.49 -12.72 9.89
C PRO A 84 -3.48 -13.50 9.04
N VAL A 85 -3.73 -14.80 8.84
CA VAL A 85 -2.88 -15.68 8.03
C VAL A 85 -2.97 -15.29 6.54
N GLY A 86 -4.14 -14.81 6.11
CA GLY A 86 -4.38 -14.36 4.74
C GLY A 86 -4.66 -12.86 4.68
N CYS A 87 -4.16 -12.23 3.62
CA CYS A 87 -4.43 -10.84 3.27
C CYS A 87 -5.19 -10.79 1.94
N THR A 88 -6.08 -9.82 1.78
CA THR A 88 -6.75 -9.57 0.50
C THR A 88 -5.72 -9.13 -0.54
N LEU A 89 -5.87 -9.57 -1.79
CA LEU A 89 -4.96 -9.24 -2.90
C LEU A 89 -5.27 -7.89 -3.57
N ASP A 90 -6.09 -7.06 -2.92
CA ASP A 90 -6.47 -5.75 -3.45
C ASP A 90 -5.32 -4.73 -3.30
N CYS A 91 -5.25 -3.81 -4.26
CA CYS A 91 -4.21 -2.79 -4.35
C CYS A 91 -4.72 -1.45 -3.79
N ALA A 92 -4.81 -1.33 -2.46
CA ALA A 92 -5.24 -0.10 -1.82
C ALA A 92 -4.07 0.90 -1.71
N THR A 93 -4.29 2.15 -2.12
CA THR A 93 -3.31 3.24 -2.06
C THR A 93 -3.89 4.41 -1.26
N GLY A 94 -3.14 4.91 -0.28
CA GLY A 94 -3.60 5.99 0.60
C GLY A 94 -2.81 6.08 1.90
N CYS A 95 -3.42 6.70 2.92
CA CYS A 95 -2.84 6.89 4.23
C CYS A 95 -3.24 5.77 5.19
N PHE A 96 -2.24 5.06 5.69
CA PHE A 96 -2.38 3.93 6.61
C PHE A 96 -1.69 4.23 7.93
N CYS A 97 -2.18 3.65 9.03
CA CYS A 97 -1.48 3.78 10.30
C CYS A 97 -0.05 3.25 10.22
N LYS A 98 0.87 4.00 10.86
CA LYS A 98 2.25 3.54 11.07
C LYS A 98 2.27 2.24 11.89
N ASN A 99 3.40 1.54 11.82
CA ASN A 99 3.60 0.34 12.62
C ASN A 99 3.37 0.63 14.11
N HIS A 100 2.80 -0.34 14.83
CA HIS A 100 2.44 -0.27 16.26
C HIS A 100 1.31 0.71 16.62
N LEU A 101 0.72 1.41 15.63
CA LEU A 101 -0.52 2.16 15.80
C LEU A 101 -1.71 1.37 15.26
N TYR A 102 -2.87 1.68 15.82
CA TYR A 102 -4.13 1.01 15.54
C TYR A 102 -5.16 2.07 15.17
N ARG A 103 -5.86 1.89 14.05
CA ARG A 103 -6.95 2.79 13.68
C ARG A 103 -8.15 2.55 14.60
N ASN A 104 -8.61 3.61 15.25
CA ASN A 104 -9.81 3.57 16.09
C ASN A 104 -11.08 3.82 15.24
N SER A 105 -12.25 3.75 15.87
CA SER A 105 -13.55 4.00 15.20
C SER A 105 -13.73 5.45 14.74
N LYS A 106 -12.91 6.39 15.22
CA LYS A 106 -12.89 7.79 14.81
C LYS A 106 -11.92 8.05 13.63
N GLY A 107 -11.27 7.01 13.11
CA GLY A 107 -10.31 7.11 12.01
C GLY A 107 -8.88 7.51 12.43
N HIS A 108 -8.61 7.71 13.72
CA HIS A 108 -7.28 8.11 14.20
C HIS A 108 -6.38 6.90 14.51
N CYS A 109 -5.09 7.04 14.18
CA CYS A 109 -4.06 6.07 14.54
C CYS A 109 -3.56 6.30 15.97
N VAL A 110 -3.90 5.38 16.86
CA VAL A 110 -3.60 5.49 18.29
C VAL A 110 -2.75 4.32 18.78
N LYS A 111 -2.09 4.46 19.93
CA LYS A 111 -1.36 3.34 20.55
C LYS A 111 -2.35 2.27 21.02
N ALA A 112 -1.92 1.01 21.11
CA ALA A 112 -2.75 -0.09 21.60
C ALA A 112 -3.45 0.21 22.94
N ARG A 113 -2.77 0.89 23.87
CA ARG A 113 -3.32 1.30 25.18
C ARG A 113 -4.48 2.30 25.09
N GLN A 114 -4.54 3.07 24.00
CA GLN A 114 -5.56 4.09 23.75
C GLN A 114 -6.76 3.55 22.97
N CYS A 115 -6.67 2.32 22.45
CA CYS A 115 -7.86 1.61 22.00
C CYS A 115 -8.74 1.41 23.23
N ARG A 116 -9.93 2.04 23.25
CA ARG A 116 -10.94 1.79 24.29
C ARG A 116 -11.07 0.28 24.41
N ARG A 117 -10.74 -0.26 25.58
CA ARG A 117 -10.73 -1.70 25.85
C ARG A 117 -12.12 -2.26 25.52
N ARG A 118 -12.32 -2.76 24.31
CA ARG A 118 -13.07 -4.00 24.17
C ARG A 118 -12.09 -5.05 24.64
N GLN A 119 -12.13 -5.24 25.95
CA GLN A 119 -11.51 -6.25 26.78
C GLN A 119 -10.36 -6.99 26.09
N SER A 120 -9.17 -6.90 26.68
CA SER A 120 -8.25 -8.03 26.65
C SER A 120 -9.01 -9.24 27.17
N VAL A 121 -9.78 -9.91 26.32
CA VAL A 121 -10.09 -11.31 26.52
C VAL A 121 -8.72 -11.98 26.46
N PRO A 122 -8.22 -12.53 27.58
CA PRO A 122 -7.22 -13.58 27.44
C PRO A 122 -7.86 -14.58 26.50
N TYR A 123 -7.15 -15.02 25.47
CA TYR A 123 -7.68 -16.12 24.68
C TYR A 123 -7.87 -17.31 25.64
N PRO A 124 -9.11 -17.78 25.82
CA PRO A 124 -9.36 -19.16 25.41
C PRO A 124 -10.72 -19.33 24.73
N GLY A 125 -10.77 -20.29 23.80
CA GLY A 125 -11.99 -21.02 23.48
C GLY A 125 -12.92 -20.36 22.46
N ILE A 126 -13.22 -21.13 21.42
CA ILE A 126 -14.34 -20.96 20.50
C ILE A 126 -15.61 -20.60 21.28
N ARG A 127 -16.27 -19.50 20.91
CA ARG A 127 -17.74 -19.44 20.95
C ARG A 127 -18.23 -19.04 19.57
N LEU A 128 -18.72 -20.06 18.88
CA LEU A 128 -19.66 -19.93 17.78
C LEU A 128 -20.87 -19.14 18.28
N SER A 129 -21.10 -17.98 17.68
CA SER A 129 -22.38 -17.28 17.70
C SER A 129 -22.38 -16.54 16.36
N GLY A 130 -22.82 -17.20 15.30
CA GLY A 130 -24.25 -17.38 15.04
C GLY A 130 -24.58 -16.34 13.98
N GLY A 131 -24.66 -16.80 12.73
CA GLY A 131 -24.94 -15.93 11.60
C GLY A 131 -26.33 -15.29 11.72
N LYS A 132 -26.47 -14.13 11.08
CA LYS A 132 -27.74 -13.72 10.50
C LYS A 132 -27.46 -13.32 9.05
N PRO A 133 -27.72 -14.19 8.07
CA PRO A 133 -28.03 -13.72 6.73
C PRO A 133 -29.43 -13.08 6.77
N GLU A 134 -29.58 -11.96 6.06
CA GLU A 134 -30.87 -11.37 5.70
C GLU A 134 -31.66 -12.28 4.76
#